data_AF-A0A926HSE7-F1
#
_entry.id   AF-A0A926HSE7-F1
#
_cell.length_a   1.000
_cell.length_b   1.000
_cell.length_c   1.000
_cell.angle_alpha   90.00
_cell.angle_beta   90.00
_cell.angle_gamma   90.00
#
_symmetry.space_group_name_H-M   'P 1'
#
loop_
_entity.id
_entity.type
_entity.pdbx_description
1 polymer ?
#
loop_
_entity_poly.entity_id
_entity_poly.type
_entity_poly.pdbx_seq_one_letter_code
_entity_poly.pdbx_strand_id
1 'polypeptide(L)' 'MQAKWANLKKMEEETFAKIIMGKADISEFDTFVENWKNQGGDQILKEINEELNNSSGN' A
#
# COMPACT_ATOMS: atom_id res chain seq x y z
N MET A 1 13.01 2.51 -4.02
CA MET A 1 12.02 2.03 -3.02
C MET A 1 11.42 3.15 -2.18
N GLN A 2 12.19 3.90 -1.38
CA GLN A 2 11.65 4.86 -0.41
C GLN A 2 10.64 5.88 -0.96
N ALA A 3 10.92 6.50 -2.11
CA ALA A 3 9.99 7.47 -2.71
C ALA A 3 8.68 6.83 -3.20
N LYS A 4 8.75 5.61 -3.76
CA LYS A 4 7.55 4.85 -4.16
C LYS A 4 6.72 4.49 -2.93
N TRP A 5 7.35 3.97 -1.88
CA TRP A 5 6.70 3.66 -0.62
C TRP A 5 6.04 4.87 0.03
N ALA A 6 6.74 6.01 0.08
CA ALA A 6 6.20 7.25 0.63
C ALA A 6 4.94 7.71 -0.12
N ASN A 7 4.91 7.58 -1.45
CA ASN A 7 3.74 7.92 -2.26
C ASN A 7 2.56 6.97 -1.99
N LEU A 8 2.83 5.66 -1.98
CA LEU A 8 1.81 4.64 -1.67
C LEU A 8 1.21 4.84 -0.28
N LYS A 9 2.04 5.13 0.73
CA LYS A 9 1.60 5.38 2.10
C LYS A 9 0.75 6.65 2.21
N LYS A 10 1.14 7.72 1.52
CA LYS A 10 0.33 8.95 1.47
C LYS A 10 -1.05 8.67 0.86
N MET A 11 -1.10 7.91 -0.23
CA MET A 11 -2.36 7.52 -0.87
C MET A 11 -3.24 6.69 0.09
N GLU A 12 -2.65 5.75 0.81
CA GLU A 12 -3.32 4.95 1.84
C GLU A 12 -3.93 5.86 2.93
N GLU A 13 -3.12 6.74 3.53
CA GLU A 13 -3.56 7.65 4.59
C GLU A 13 -4.71 8.55 4.13
N GLU A 14 -4.63 9.11 2.92
CA GLU A 14 -5.68 9.98 2.37
C GLU A 14 -6.98 9.22 2.10
N THR A 15 -6.93 8.02 1.51
CA THR A 15 -8.12 7.22 1.22
C THR A 15 -8.81 6.80 2.51
N PHE A 16 -8.05 6.28 3.48
CA PHE A 16 -8.61 5.78 4.73
C PHE A 16 -9.21 6.93 5.55
N ALA A 17 -8.55 8.09 5.58
CA ALA A 17 -9.11 9.27 6.21
C ALA A 17 -10.45 9.68 5.59
N LYS A 18 -10.56 9.67 4.26
CA LYS A 18 -11.84 10.00 3.57
C LYS A 18 -12.93 9.01 3.92
N ILE A 19 -12.65 7.71 3.92
CA ILE A 19 -13.62 6.66 4.28
C ILE A 19 -14.09 6.83 5.73
N ILE A 20 -13.17 6.97 6.68
CA ILE A 20 -13.48 7.12 8.12
C ILE A 20 -14.32 8.39 8.36
N MET A 21 -14.01 9.48 7.66
CA MET A 21 -14.76 10.73 7.76
C MET A 21 -16.13 10.69 7.05
N GLY A 22 -16.48 9.59 6.38
CA GLY A 22 -17.69 9.48 5.55
C GLY A 22 -17.67 10.35 4.30
N LYS A 23 -16.47 10.78 3.85
CA LYS A 23 -16.27 11.56 2.62
C LYS A 23 -16.08 10.67 1.37
N ALA A 24 -15.85 9.38 1.57
CA ALA A 24 -15.80 8.37 0.54
C ALA A 24 -16.55 7.12 1.04
N ASP A 25 -17.12 6.35 0.12
CA ASP A 25 -17.76 5.08 0.43
C ASP A 25 -16.70 3.99 0.72
N ILE A 26 -17.07 2.93 1.45
CA ILE A 26 -16.17 1.82 1.74
C ILE A 26 -15.66 1.13 0.45
N SER A 27 -16.45 1.16 -0.63
CA SER A 27 -16.05 0.66 -1.96
C SER A 27 -14.83 1.37 -2.56
N GLU A 28 -14.50 2.59 -2.10
CA GLU A 28 -13.28 3.31 -2.51
C GLU A 28 -12.01 2.53 -2.14
N PHE A 29 -12.08 1.62 -1.15
CA PHE A 29 -10.98 0.75 -0.77
C PHE A 29 -10.55 -0.16 -1.93
N ASP A 30 -11.48 -0.69 -2.72
CA ASP A 30 -11.15 -1.59 -3.84
C ASP A 30 -10.37 -0.82 -4.91
N THR A 31 -10.78 0.42 -5.21
CA THR A 31 -10.04 1.33 -6.10
C THR A 31 -8.67 1.70 -5.55
N PHE A 32 -8.55 1.90 -4.24
CA PHE A 32 -7.24 2.11 -3.61
C PHE A 32 -6.31 0.92 -3.81
N VAL A 33 -6.77 -0.31 -3.59
CA VAL A 33 -5.95 -1.52 -3.76
C VAL A 33 -5.45 -1.62 -5.21
N GLU A 34 -6.32 -1.36 -6.18
CA GLU A 34 -5.96 -1.39 -7.60
C GLU A 34 -4.90 -0.33 -7.94
N ASN A 35 -5.10 0.91 -7.48
CA ASN A 35 -4.14 2.01 -7.67
C ASN A 35 -2.81 1.78 -6.94
N TRP A 36 -2.85 1.16 -5.76
CA TRP A 36 -1.67 0.84 -4.96
C TRP A 36 -0.81 -0.22 -5.69
N LYS A 37 -1.44 -1.26 -6.22
CA LYS A 37 -0.76 -2.28 -7.05
C LYS A 37 -0.15 -1.68 -8.31
N ASN A 38 -0.91 -0.86 -9.04
CA ASN A 38 -0.45 -0.20 -10.26
C ASN A 38 0.78 0.70 -10.06
N GLN A 39 0.95 1.27 -8.87
CA GLN A 39 2.10 2.10 -8.52
C GLN A 39 3.32 1.31 -8.01
N GLY A 40 3.27 -0.02 -8.11
CA GLY A 40 4.38 -0.91 -7.76
C GLY A 40 4.30 -1.47 -6.34
N GLY A 41 3.11 -1.48 -5.74
CA GLY A 41 2.92 -2.09 -4.42
C GLY A 41 3.23 -3.60 -4.39
N ASP A 42 2.89 -4.33 -5.46
CA ASP A 42 3.23 -5.76 -5.57
C ASP A 42 4.75 -6.01 -5.54
N GLN A 43 5.53 -5.11 -6.14
CA GLN A 43 7.00 -5.18 -6.11
C GLN A 43 7.51 -5.01 -4.68
N ILE A 44 6.94 -4.07 -3.92
CA ILE A 44 7.37 -3.82 -2.53
C ILE A 44 7.00 -4.99 -1.62
N LEU A 45 5.82 -5.60 -1.79
CA LEU A 45 5.45 -6.82 -1.05
C LEU A 45 6.42 -7.96 -1.33
N LYS A 46 6.83 -8.12 -2.58
CA LYS A 46 7.82 -9.13 -2.96
C LYS A 46 9.17 -8.85 -2.28
N GLU A 47 9.66 -7.62 -2.32
CA GLU A 47 10.92 -7.20 -1.69
C GLU A 47 10.89 -7.46 -0.17
N ILE A 48 9.79 -7.10 0.53
CA ILE A 48 9.62 -7.35 1.97
C ILE A 48 9.60 -8.85 2.29
N ASN A 49 8.87 -9.66 1.50
CA ASN A 49 8.82 -11.11 1.71
C ASN A 49 10.19 -11.77 1.50
N GLU A 50 10.95 -11.32 0.51
CA GLU A 50 12.34 -11.77 0.29
C GLU A 50 13.24 -11.38 1.47
N GLU A 51 13.14 -10.14 1.98
CA GLU A 51 13.89 -9.69 3.17
C GLU A 51 13.54 -10.49 4.43
N LEU A 52 12.25 -10.76 4.68
CA LEU A 52 11.80 -11.53 5.85
C LEU A 52 12.26 -13.00 5.78
N ASN A 53 12.16 -13.63 4.61
CA ASN A 53 12.63 -15.01 4.41
C ASN A 53 14.14 -15.12 4.58
N ASN A 54 14.90 -14.16 4.06
CA ASN A 54 16.35 -14.12 4.23
C ASN A 54 16.75 -13.83 5.69
N SER A 55 15.98 -13.02 6.41
CA SER A 55 16.24 -12.70 7.83
C SER A 55 15.84 -13.83 8.78
N SER A 56 14.90 -14.69 8.39
CA SER A 56 14.45 -15.85 9.18
C SER A 56 15.27 -17.11 8.92
N GLY A 57 16.16 -17.09 7.92
CA GLY A 57 17.12 -18.15 7.63
C GLY A 57 18.48 -17.88 8.27
N ASN A 58 18.56 -17.96 9.61
CA ASN A 58 19.78 -18.13 10.39
C ASN A 58 19.47 -18.95 11.65
#